data_AF-A0A0L0UYP6-F1
#
_entry.id   AF-A0A0L0UYP6-F1
#
_cell.length_a   1.000
_cell.length_b   1.000
_cell.length_c   1.000
_cell.angle_alpha   90.00
_cell.angle_beta   90.00
_cell.angle_gamma   90.00
#
_symmetry.space_group_name_H-M   'P 1'
#
loop_
_entity.id
_entity.type
_entity.pdbx_description
1 polymer ?
#
loop_
_entity_poly.entity_id
_entity_poly.type
_entity_poly.pdbx_seq_one_letter_code
_entity_poly.pdbx_strand_id
1 'polypeptide(L)'
;MSNDVDGELPNNQTKDPPTHFSIPLGSASMATTTAPFSITRLPILKPPGPDTNYLDWILVINQVFKKAKLKYVLSPIDVKARPATWEEDNNTVCAAIFQIVDPANLRYCQGNPDDASAIWSALERAHQDSSTGGKVYWM
;
A
#
# COMPACT_ATOMS: atom_id res chain seq x y z
N MET A 1 31.75 -51.94 -29.03
CA MET A 1 30.74 -52.35 -28.04
C MET A 1 30.38 -51.12 -27.24
N SER A 2 29.10 -50.74 -27.24
CA SER A 2 28.44 -49.90 -26.21
C SER A 2 28.91 -48.44 -26.09
N ASN A 3 28.09 -47.39 -25.95
CA ASN A 3 26.67 -47.16 -25.62
C ASN A 3 26.36 -45.69 -26.04
N ASP A 4 25.25 -45.41 -26.70
CA ASP A 4 23.97 -44.87 -26.16
C ASP A 4 23.89 -43.33 -26.08
N VAL A 5 22.69 -42.90 -26.49
CA VAL A 5 22.11 -41.56 -26.50
C VAL A 5 21.67 -41.16 -25.10
N ASP A 6 21.89 -39.91 -24.73
CA ASP A 6 21.03 -39.07 -23.87
C ASP A 6 21.64 -37.65 -23.91
N GLY A 7 20.92 -36.54 -24.13
CA GLY A 7 19.55 -36.26 -23.74
C GLY A 7 19.59 -35.19 -22.62
N GLU A 8 19.28 -33.95 -23.00
CA GLU A 8 18.67 -32.90 -22.15
C GLU A 8 19.56 -31.93 -21.32
N LEU A 9 19.18 -30.64 -21.45
CA LEU A 9 19.65 -29.46 -20.72
C LEU A 9 19.18 -29.47 -19.25
N PRO A 10 19.91 -28.87 -18.30
CA PRO A 10 19.38 -28.62 -16.98
C PRO A 10 18.35 -27.46 -17.00
N ASN A 11 17.08 -27.81 -16.78
CA ASN A 11 15.99 -26.88 -16.49
C ASN A 11 16.10 -26.39 -15.04
N ASN A 12 16.49 -25.12 -14.86
CA ASN A 12 16.41 -24.42 -13.58
C ASN A 12 14.95 -24.05 -13.30
N GLN A 13 14.29 -24.77 -12.40
CA GLN A 13 13.06 -24.32 -11.76
C GLN A 13 12.84 -25.06 -10.43
N THR A 14 13.30 -24.46 -9.33
CA THR A 14 12.68 -24.66 -8.02
C THR A 14 12.19 -23.29 -7.56
N LYS A 15 10.87 -23.14 -7.64
CA LYS A 15 10.08 -21.99 -7.26
C LYS A 15 9.97 -21.97 -5.74
N ASP A 16 10.78 -21.15 -5.08
CA ASP A 16 10.56 -20.85 -3.67
C ASP A 16 9.24 -20.06 -3.52
N PRO A 17 8.33 -20.46 -2.63
CA PRO A 17 7.14 -19.68 -2.31
C PRO A 17 7.55 -18.37 -1.62
N PRO A 18 6.86 -17.24 -1.86
CA PRO A 18 7.21 -15.99 -1.22
C PRO A 18 6.95 -16.10 0.29
N THR A 19 8.03 -16.13 1.06
CA THR A 19 8.00 -16.05 2.52
C THR A 19 7.43 -14.69 2.92
N HIS A 20 6.16 -14.68 3.33
CA HIS A 20 5.49 -13.49 3.85
C HIS A 20 6.05 -13.19 5.25
N PHE A 21 7.05 -12.31 5.33
CA PHE A 21 7.59 -11.83 6.60
C PHE A 21 6.49 -11.06 7.35
N SER A 22 6.03 -11.62 8.45
CA SER A 22 5.10 -10.97 9.37
C SER A 22 5.91 -10.41 10.53
N ILE A 23 6.12 -9.09 10.55
CA ILE A 23 6.81 -8.41 11.66
C ILE A 23 5.74 -7.95 12.65
N PRO A 24 5.73 -8.45 13.91
CA PRO A 24 4.90 -7.89 14.95
C PRO A 24 5.56 -6.59 15.43
N LEU A 25 5.01 -5.45 15.03
CA LEU A 25 5.42 -4.15 15.58
C LEU A 25 4.69 -3.92 16.90
N GLY A 26 5.36 -4.16 18.02
CA GLY A 26 4.86 -3.85 19.35
C GLY A 26 6.02 -3.56 20.29
N SER A 27 6.34 -2.28 20.52
CA SER A 27 7.09 -1.85 21.69
C SER A 27 6.11 -1.46 22.79
N ALA A 28 6.29 -2.04 23.97
CA ALA A 28 5.46 -1.79 25.12
C ALA A 28 5.73 -0.41 25.73
N SER A 29 4.74 0.48 25.69
CA SER A 29 4.51 1.48 26.74
C SER A 29 3.11 2.08 26.65
N MET A 30 2.38 1.99 27.76
CA MET A 30 1.08 2.61 28.07
C MET A 30 -0.04 2.38 27.03
N ALA A 31 -0.80 1.30 27.27
CA ALA A 31 -1.93 0.88 26.45
C ALA A 31 -3.08 1.90 26.41
N THR A 32 -3.08 2.76 25.40
CA THR A 32 -4.33 2.98 24.65
C THR A 32 -4.53 1.77 23.76
N THR A 33 -5.55 0.96 24.06
CA THR A 33 -5.90 -0.25 23.30
C THR A 33 -6.43 0.10 21.91
N THR A 34 -5.54 0.51 21.02
CA THR A 34 -5.78 0.41 19.59
C THR A 34 -5.48 -1.02 19.19
N ALA A 35 -6.51 -1.83 19.01
CA ALA A 35 -6.34 -3.21 18.54
C ALA A 35 -5.53 -3.20 17.23
N PRO A 36 -4.51 -4.07 17.09
CA PRO A 36 -3.74 -4.14 15.85
C PRO A 36 -4.69 -4.49 14.70
N PHE A 37 -4.82 -3.59 13.72
CA PHE A 37 -5.62 -3.87 12.53
C PHE A 37 -4.78 -4.76 11.60
N SER A 38 -5.33 -5.91 11.20
CA SER A 38 -4.62 -6.84 10.31
C SER A 38 -4.69 -6.34 8.88
N ILE A 39 -3.52 -6.16 8.27
CA ILE A 39 -3.34 -5.78 6.87
C ILE A 39 -3.24 -7.00 5.93
N THR A 40 -3.15 -8.22 6.47
CA THR A 40 -2.83 -9.48 5.76
C THR A 40 -3.85 -9.88 4.68
N ARG A 41 -4.95 -9.14 4.54
CA ARG A 41 -6.01 -9.40 3.55
C ARG A 41 -6.48 -8.15 2.80
N LEU A 42 -5.73 -7.06 2.88
CA LEU A 42 -6.10 -5.83 2.19
C LEU A 42 -5.77 -5.94 0.70
N PRO A 43 -6.61 -5.38 -0.18
CA PRO A 43 -6.30 -5.36 -1.61
C PRO A 43 -5.03 -4.54 -1.86
N ILE A 44 -4.17 -5.01 -2.76
CA ILE A 44 -3.06 -4.21 -3.27
C ILE A 44 -3.60 -3.19 -4.27
N LEU A 45 -3.19 -1.93 -4.16
CA LEU A 45 -3.48 -0.89 -5.14
C LEU A 45 -2.67 -1.20 -6.39
N LYS A 46 -3.35 -1.58 -7.47
CA LYS A 46 -2.75 -1.79 -8.79
C LYS A 46 -2.17 -0.47 -9.33
N PRO A 47 -1.29 -0.50 -10.34
CA PRO A 47 -0.80 0.72 -10.98
C PRO A 47 -1.94 1.57 -11.58
N PRO A 48 -1.71 2.87 -11.84
CA PRO A 48 -2.67 3.71 -12.53
C PRO A 48 -2.84 3.27 -13.99
N GLY A 49 -4.08 3.32 -14.50
CA GLY A 49 -4.41 2.91 -15.86
C GLY A 49 -5.81 2.30 -15.97
N PRO A 50 -6.18 1.76 -17.15
CA PRO A 50 -7.51 1.21 -17.41
C PRO A 50 -7.93 0.10 -16.44
N ASP A 51 -6.96 -0.68 -15.95
CA ASP A 51 -7.19 -1.83 -15.06
C ASP A 51 -7.02 -1.49 -13.57
N THR A 52 -6.96 -0.21 -13.23
CA THR A 52 -6.80 0.22 -11.84
C THR A 52 -8.00 -0.19 -10.97
N ASN A 53 -7.73 -0.66 -9.75
CA ASN A 53 -8.76 -0.97 -8.76
C ASN A 53 -8.96 0.17 -7.73
N TYR A 54 -8.53 1.39 -8.05
CA TYR A 54 -8.46 2.50 -7.08
C TYR A 54 -9.77 2.76 -6.34
N LEU A 55 -10.92 2.77 -7.05
CA LEU A 55 -12.23 3.04 -6.44
C LEU A 55 -12.65 1.96 -5.42
N ASP A 56 -12.41 0.68 -5.72
CA ASP A 56 -12.69 -0.41 -4.79
C ASP A 56 -11.69 -0.40 -3.62
N TRP A 57 -10.41 -0.15 -3.94
CA TRP A 57 -9.33 -0.08 -2.97
C TRP A 57 -9.61 1.02 -1.94
N ILE A 58 -9.93 2.24 -2.37
CA ILE A 58 -10.19 3.37 -1.47
C ILE A 58 -11.39 3.12 -0.57
N LEU A 59 -12.42 2.42 -1.04
CA LEU A 59 -13.58 2.06 -0.23
C LEU A 59 -13.17 1.10 0.90
N VAL A 60 -12.42 0.05 0.60
CA VAL A 60 -11.97 -0.93 1.58
C VAL A 60 -11.04 -0.29 2.61
N ILE A 61 -10.02 0.45 2.16
CA ILE A 61 -9.01 1.04 3.04
C ILE A 61 -9.61 2.10 3.96
N ASN A 62 -10.55 2.93 3.46
CA ASN A 62 -11.27 3.87 4.31
C ASN A 62 -12.04 3.19 5.44
N GLN A 63 -12.68 2.05 5.21
CA GLN A 63 -13.41 1.33 6.25
C GLN A 63 -12.46 0.74 7.30
N VAL A 64 -11.32 0.21 6.86
CA VAL A 64 -10.30 -0.37 7.75
C VAL A 64 -9.71 0.71 8.65
N PHE A 65 -9.24 1.82 8.08
CA PHE A 65 -8.71 2.93 8.88
C PHE A 65 -9.78 3.62 9.73
N LYS A 66 -11.04 3.67 9.28
CA LYS A 66 -12.14 4.17 10.12
C LYS A 66 -12.35 3.26 11.33
N LYS A 67 -12.37 1.95 11.15
CA LYS A 67 -12.50 0.97 12.25
C LYS A 67 -11.32 1.06 13.23
N ALA A 68 -10.11 1.29 12.71
CA ALA A 68 -8.91 1.49 13.52
C ALA A 68 -8.81 2.87 14.18
N LYS A 69 -9.77 3.79 13.91
CA LYS A 69 -9.73 5.20 14.33
C LYS A 69 -8.51 5.97 13.79
N LEU A 70 -7.94 5.53 12.67
CA LEU A 70 -6.78 6.14 12.01
C LEU A 70 -7.15 6.96 10.77
N LYS A 71 -8.40 6.88 10.29
CA LYS A 71 -8.84 7.60 9.08
C LYS A 71 -8.53 9.11 9.14
N TYR A 72 -8.55 9.68 10.33
CA TYR A 72 -8.35 11.10 10.54
C TYR A 72 -6.98 11.60 10.03
N VAL A 73 -5.93 10.75 10.03
CA VAL A 73 -4.59 11.15 9.55
C VAL A 73 -4.50 11.24 8.02
N LEU A 74 -5.49 10.73 7.27
CA LEU A 74 -5.53 10.88 5.82
C LEU A 74 -5.92 12.30 5.39
N SER A 75 -6.48 13.09 6.29
CA SER A 75 -6.85 14.49 6.03
C SER A 75 -5.76 15.42 6.57
N PRO A 76 -5.49 16.55 5.90
CA PRO A 76 -4.56 17.54 6.44
C PRO A 76 -5.06 18.08 7.78
N ILE A 77 -4.18 18.10 8.77
CA ILE A 77 -4.46 18.63 10.11
C ILE A 77 -3.39 19.67 10.46
N ASP A 78 -3.85 20.85 10.91
CA ASP A 78 -2.97 21.91 11.44
C ASP A 78 -2.12 21.32 12.56
N VAL A 79 -0.80 21.58 12.51
CA VAL A 79 0.18 21.13 13.52
C VAL A 79 -0.29 21.42 14.94
N LYS A 80 -0.93 22.57 15.19
CA LYS A 80 -1.42 22.97 16.52
C LYS A 80 -2.64 22.18 16.99
N ALA A 81 -3.38 21.57 16.08
CA ALA A 81 -4.59 20.79 16.34
C ALA A 81 -4.32 19.28 16.39
N ARG A 82 -3.08 18.84 16.18
CA ARG A 82 -2.70 17.42 16.20
C ARG A 82 -2.82 16.86 17.62
N PRO A 83 -3.51 15.72 17.82
CA PRO A 83 -3.46 15.02 19.10
C PRO A 83 -2.03 14.50 19.38
N ALA A 84 -1.74 14.19 20.66
CA ALA A 84 -0.44 13.67 21.06
C ALA A 84 -0.05 12.35 20.35
N THR A 85 -1.03 11.57 19.89
CA THR A 85 -0.81 10.31 19.17
C THR A 85 -0.62 10.49 17.66
N TRP A 86 -0.78 11.71 17.13
CA TRP A 86 -0.85 11.94 15.68
C TRP A 86 0.37 11.40 14.93
N GLU A 87 1.57 11.58 15.47
CA GLU A 87 2.81 11.13 14.82
C GLU A 87 2.89 9.60 14.72
N GLU A 88 2.54 8.89 15.80
CA GLU A 88 2.49 7.43 15.81
C GLU A 88 1.41 6.88 14.87
N ASP A 89 0.22 7.48 14.90
CA ASP A 89 -0.90 7.12 14.04
C ASP A 89 -0.58 7.38 12.56
N ASN A 90 0.07 8.50 12.25
CA ASN A 90 0.56 8.83 10.92
C ASN A 90 1.59 7.81 10.43
N ASN A 91 2.62 7.51 11.24
CA ASN A 91 3.65 6.53 10.89
C ASN A 91 3.05 5.13 10.65
N THR A 92 2.08 4.75 11.47
CA THR A 92 1.32 3.50 11.33
C THR A 92 0.58 3.46 10.00
N VAL A 93 -0.08 4.55 9.61
CA VAL A 93 -0.80 4.64 8.33
C VAL A 93 0.15 4.67 7.14
N CYS A 94 1.27 5.41 7.19
CA CYS A 94 2.30 5.39 6.16
C CYS A 94 2.81 3.96 5.93
N ALA A 95 3.21 3.27 6.99
CA ALA A 95 3.69 1.89 6.92
C ALA A 95 2.61 0.93 6.39
N ALA A 96 1.35 1.14 6.75
CA ALA A 96 0.24 0.36 6.22
C ALA A 96 0.07 0.60 4.71
N ILE A 97 0.05 1.86 4.26
CA ILE A 97 -0.07 2.22 2.84
C ILE A 97 1.06 1.58 2.03
N PHE A 98 2.32 1.68 2.47
CA PHE A 98 3.45 1.08 1.77
C PHE A 98 3.35 -0.45 1.60
N GLN A 99 2.61 -1.14 2.47
CA GLN A 99 2.40 -2.59 2.36
C GLN A 99 1.26 -2.98 1.42
N ILE A 100 0.37 -2.04 1.08
CA ILE A 100 -0.84 -2.31 0.29
C ILE A 100 -0.85 -1.58 -1.06
N VAL A 101 0.29 -1.04 -1.48
CA VAL A 101 0.46 -0.44 -2.81
C VAL A 101 1.42 -1.27 -3.66
N ASP A 102 1.11 -1.40 -4.94
CA ASP A 102 2.04 -1.99 -5.91
C ASP A 102 3.34 -1.16 -5.97
N PRO A 103 4.53 -1.78 -6.12
CA PRO A 103 5.79 -1.07 -6.24
C PRO A 103 5.81 0.04 -7.30
N ALA A 104 5.06 -0.10 -8.39
CA ALA A 104 4.96 0.93 -9.42
C ALA A 104 4.35 2.24 -8.91
N ASN A 105 3.55 2.19 -7.82
CA ASN A 105 2.94 3.35 -7.19
C ASN A 105 3.90 4.10 -6.25
N LEU A 106 5.04 3.51 -5.85
CA LEU A 106 5.97 4.12 -4.90
C LEU A 106 6.53 5.46 -5.38
N ARG A 107 6.64 5.65 -6.71
CA ARG A 107 7.07 6.92 -7.31
C ARG A 107 6.20 8.11 -6.90
N TYR A 108 4.92 7.87 -6.61
CA TYR A 108 3.98 8.93 -6.18
C TYR A 108 4.11 9.25 -4.69
N CYS A 109 4.63 8.31 -3.88
CA CYS A 109 4.80 8.47 -2.44
C CYS A 109 6.11 9.20 -2.05
N GLN A 110 7.10 9.26 -2.96
CA GLN A 110 8.45 9.76 -2.67
C GLN A 110 8.53 11.22 -2.23
N GLY A 111 7.54 12.05 -2.58
CA GLY A 111 7.57 13.48 -2.27
C GLY A 111 7.43 13.78 -0.77
N ASN A 112 6.70 12.94 -0.03
CA ASN A 112 6.43 13.13 1.40
C ASN A 112 6.23 11.75 2.08
N PRO A 113 7.30 10.94 2.23
CA PRO A 113 7.18 9.55 2.70
C PRO A 113 6.67 9.41 4.13
N ASP A 114 6.75 10.49 4.91
CA ASP A 114 6.36 10.54 6.33
C ASP A 114 5.03 11.29 6.55
N ASP A 115 4.28 11.61 5.50
CA ASP A 115 2.96 12.27 5.61
C ASP A 115 1.89 11.42 4.92
N ALA A 116 1.08 10.76 5.75
CA ALA A 116 0.02 9.88 5.29
C ALA A 116 -1.00 10.61 4.42
N SER A 117 -1.33 11.87 4.76
CA SER A 117 -2.29 12.68 3.99
C SER A 117 -1.72 13.08 2.63
N ALA A 118 -0.43 13.44 2.59
CA ALA A 118 0.25 13.78 1.35
C ALA A 118 0.38 12.56 0.41
N ILE A 119 0.77 11.40 0.95
CA ILE A 119 0.83 10.14 0.20
C ILE A 119 -0.55 9.79 -0.35
N TRP A 120 -1.57 9.82 0.50
CA TRP A 120 -2.95 9.52 0.11
C TRP A 120 -3.44 10.41 -1.03
N SER A 121 -3.20 11.72 -0.92
CA SER A 121 -3.57 12.70 -1.94
C SER A 121 -2.78 12.53 -3.24
N ALA A 122 -1.52 12.08 -3.17
CA ALA A 122 -0.70 11.81 -4.35
C ALA A 122 -1.18 10.57 -5.11
N LEU A 123 -1.52 9.50 -4.40
CA LEU A 123 -2.14 8.31 -4.97
C LEU A 123 -3.49 8.66 -5.60
N GLU A 124 -4.34 9.42 -4.91
CA GLU A 124 -5.61 9.88 -5.46
C GLU A 124 -5.45 10.59 -6.80
N ARG A 125 -4.54 11.58 -6.87
CA ARG A 125 -4.27 12.32 -8.12
C ARG A 125 -3.77 11.41 -9.23
N ALA A 126 -2.77 10.57 -8.96
CA ALA A 126 -2.20 9.68 -9.96
C ALA A 126 -3.25 8.75 -10.60
N HIS A 127 -4.21 8.28 -9.79
CA HIS A 127 -5.27 7.39 -10.22
C HIS A 127 -6.45 8.11 -10.88
N GLN A 128 -6.79 9.34 -10.45
CA GLN A 128 -7.80 10.18 -11.10
C GLN A 128 -7.35 10.69 -12.47
N ASP A 129 -6.09 11.10 -12.60
CA ASP A 129 -5.51 11.53 -13.88
C ASP A 129 -5.52 10.38 -14.91
N SER A 130 -5.37 9.14 -14.43
CA SER A 130 -5.37 7.95 -15.26
C SER A 130 -6.77 7.45 -15.64
N SER A 131 -7.81 7.73 -14.82
CA SER A 131 -9.19 7.36 -15.12
C SER A 131 -9.88 8.34 -16.08
N THR A 132 -9.39 9.58 -16.15
CA THR A 132 -9.78 10.56 -17.19
C THR A 132 -9.23 10.17 -18.56
N GLY A 133 -8.29 9.21 -18.59
CA GLY A 133 -7.96 8.39 -19.74
C GLY A 133 -7.76 9.13 -21.05
N GLY A 134 -6.99 10.22 -21.09
CA GLY A 134 -6.42 10.76 -22.34
C GLY A 134 -7.37 10.93 -23.54
N LYS A 135 -8.70 10.94 -23.33
CA LYS A 135 -9.69 11.15 -24.38
C LYS A 135 -9.98 12.64 -24.40
N VAL A 136 -8.99 13.39 -24.85
CA VAL A 136 -9.24 14.71 -25.42
C VAL A 136 -9.96 14.44 -26.73
N TYR A 137 -11.29 14.53 -26.73
CA TYR A 137 -12.04 14.65 -27.97
C TYR A 137 -11.78 16.07 -28.48
N TRP A 138 -10.81 16.22 -29.37
CA TRP A 138 -10.69 17.45 -30.15
C TRP A 138 -11.94 17.56 -31.05
N MET A 139 -12.62 18.69 -30.98
CA MET A 139 -13.62 19.13 -31.96
C MET A 139 -12.97 20.14 -32.90
#